data_AF-A0A957RX25-F1
#
_entry.id   AF-A0A957RX25-F1
#
_cell.length_a   1.000
_cell.length_b   1.000
_cell.length_c   1.000
_cell.angle_alpha   90.00
_cell.angle_beta   90.00
_cell.angle_gamma   90.00
#
_symmetry.space_group_name_H-M   'P 1'
#
loop_
_entity.id
_entity.type
_entity.pdbx_description
1 polymer ?
#
loop_
_entity_poly.entity_id
_entity_poly.type
_entity_poly.pdbx_seq_one_letter_code
_entity_poly.pdbx_strand_id
1 'polypeptide(L)'
;MDRIYVMQLVRSFQVGEISRRTFLRRATAAVGSMSAASLLLAACQPISGTPRPVVEATPSGEGVGSTDTNMTTEAGLAAGAVEYPGPDGETLTGYWARPEGDGAYPAVIVLQEWWGLNEHIMDVTRRIAAEGYVALAPDLYKGQVATEPDEA
;
A
#
# COMPACT_ATOMS: atom_id res chain seq x y z
N MET A 1 9.44 3.61 34.91
CA MET A 1 9.03 4.35 33.71
C MET A 1 8.31 3.37 32.80
N ASP A 2 7.09 3.67 32.42
CA ASP A 2 6.18 2.65 31.88
C ASP A 2 6.41 2.42 30.37
N ARG A 3 6.70 1.17 29.97
CA ARG A 3 6.96 0.78 28.57
C ARG A 3 5.78 1.14 27.66
N ILE A 4 4.58 1.21 28.24
CA ILE A 4 3.33 1.60 27.59
C ILE A 4 3.38 3.07 27.12
N TYR A 5 3.94 3.97 27.93
CA TYR A 5 3.96 5.40 27.63
C TYR A 5 4.81 5.72 26.39
N VAL A 6 5.98 5.08 26.26
CA VAL A 6 6.89 5.29 25.11
C VAL A 6 6.26 4.78 23.82
N MET A 7 5.60 3.63 23.86
CA MET A 7 4.93 3.04 22.69
C MET A 7 3.74 3.89 22.23
N GLN A 8 2.93 4.42 23.16
CA GLN A 8 1.84 5.35 22.83
C GLN A 8 2.36 6.67 22.25
N LEU A 9 3.49 7.17 22.76
CA LEU A 9 4.10 8.39 22.27
C LEU A 9 4.63 8.25 20.83
N VAL A 10 5.23 7.10 20.51
CA VAL A 10 5.67 6.78 19.13
C VAL A 10 4.47 6.64 18.20
N ARG A 11 3.45 5.88 18.62
CA ARG A 11 2.23 5.67 17.81
C ARG A 11 1.53 6.99 17.49
N SER A 12 1.33 7.86 18.48
CA SER A 12 0.68 9.16 18.29
C SER A 12 1.46 10.09 17.35
N PHE A 13 2.79 9.99 17.31
CA PHE A 13 3.59 10.71 16.31
C PHE A 13 3.44 10.10 14.91
N GLN A 14 3.45 8.77 14.80
CA GLN A 14 3.27 8.06 13.53
C GLN A 14 1.91 8.29 12.88
N VAL A 15 0.82 8.35 13.68
CA VAL A 15 -0.53 8.64 13.18
C VAL A 15 -0.81 10.14 13.02
N GLY A 16 0.18 11.00 13.24
CA GLY A 16 0.08 12.45 13.02
C GLY A 16 -0.71 13.24 14.09
N GLU A 17 -1.10 12.60 15.18
CA GLU A 17 -1.85 13.25 16.29
C GLU A 17 -1.01 14.30 17.03
N ILE A 18 0.32 14.18 17.01
CA ILE A 18 1.23 15.13 17.66
C ILE A 18 2.32 15.65 16.71
N SER A 19 2.58 16.96 16.78
CA SER A 19 3.66 17.60 16.03
C SER A 19 5.05 17.19 16.55
N ARG A 20 6.07 17.20 15.66
CA ARG A 20 7.48 16.92 15.97
C ARG A 20 8.01 17.70 17.19
N ARG A 21 7.59 18.96 17.35
CA ARG A 21 7.98 19.80 18.49
C ARG A 21 7.40 19.27 19.81
N THR A 22 6.15 18.81 19.78
CA THR A 22 5.46 18.21 20.92
C THR A 22 6.04 16.84 21.28
N PHE A 23 6.36 16.03 20.26
CA PHE A 23 7.06 14.77 20.42
C PHE A 23 8.43 14.99 21.09
N LEU A 24 9.27 15.87 20.56
CA LEU A 24 10.60 16.13 21.12
C LEU A 24 10.52 16.64 22.57
N ARG A 25 9.54 17.49 22.91
CA ARG A 25 9.34 17.96 24.29
C ARG A 25 8.97 16.82 25.25
N ARG A 26 8.09 15.92 24.83
CA ARG A 26 7.63 14.77 25.65
C ARG A 26 8.67 13.65 25.71
N ALA A 27 9.35 13.37 24.59
CA ALA A 27 10.44 12.39 24.51
C ALA A 27 11.65 12.84 25.34
N THR A 28 11.99 14.14 25.34
CA THR A 28 13.05 14.69 26.20
C THR A 28 12.68 14.59 27.68
N ALA A 29 11.41 14.85 28.03
CA ALA A 29 10.92 14.68 29.40
C ALA A 29 10.93 13.21 29.85
N ALA A 30 10.69 12.27 28.92
CA ALA A 30 10.73 10.84 29.22
C ALA A 30 12.17 10.32 29.32
N VAL A 31 13.03 10.58 28.34
CA VAL A 31 14.37 9.98 28.23
C VAL A 31 15.48 10.85 28.84
N GLY A 32 15.12 12.03 29.36
CA GLY A 32 16.02 12.93 30.09
C GLY A 32 17.04 13.68 29.22
N SER A 33 17.10 13.43 27.91
CA SER A 33 18.00 14.15 27.00
C SER A 33 17.45 14.36 25.59
N MET A 34 17.81 15.49 24.99
CA MET A 34 17.45 15.89 23.62
C MET A 34 18.11 14.96 22.57
N SER A 35 19.32 14.48 22.87
CA SER A 35 20.08 13.58 21.99
C SER A 35 19.41 12.21 21.90
N ALA A 36 18.97 11.64 23.03
CA ALA A 36 18.24 10.38 23.03
C ALA A 36 16.83 10.52 22.44
N ALA A 37 16.16 11.66 22.66
CA ALA A 37 14.89 11.97 22.00
C ALA A 37 15.01 12.06 20.46
N SER A 38 16.16 12.54 19.97
CA SER A 38 16.46 12.60 18.52
C SER A 38 16.74 11.21 17.94
N LEU A 39 17.35 10.30 18.70
CA LEU A 39 17.53 8.90 18.29
C LEU A 39 16.18 8.16 18.22
N LEU A 40 15.27 8.39 19.17
CA LEU A 40 13.91 7.86 19.09
C LEU A 40 13.14 8.41 17.88
N LEU A 41 13.32 9.70 17.58
CA LEU A 41 12.75 10.30 16.38
C LEU A 41 13.35 9.70 15.10
N ALA A 42 14.65 9.42 15.08
CA ALA A 42 15.34 8.79 13.95
C ALA A 42 14.89 7.32 13.76
N ALA A 43 14.61 6.60 14.84
CA ALA A 43 14.02 5.27 14.81
C ALA A 43 12.54 5.28 14.34
N CYS A 44 11.90 6.45 14.33
CA CYS A 44 10.56 6.65 13.78
C CYS A 44 10.56 7.06 12.30
N GLN A 45 11.73 7.11 11.63
CA GLN A 45 11.70 7.41 10.20
C GLN A 45 10.95 6.31 9.46
N PRO A 46 9.94 6.66 8.64
CA PRO A 46 9.38 5.71 7.70
C PRO A 46 10.53 5.22 6.82
N ILE A 47 10.50 3.93 6.47
CA ILE A 47 11.41 3.31 5.52
C ILE A 47 11.59 4.27 4.33
N SER A 48 12.78 4.85 4.21
CA SER A 48 13.13 5.83 3.17
C SER A 48 13.23 5.15 1.80
N GLY A 49 12.10 4.72 1.25
CA GLY A 49 11.88 4.87 -0.18
C GLY A 49 11.33 6.27 -0.36
N THR A 50 12.05 7.16 -1.04
CA THR A 50 11.46 8.42 -1.49
C THR A 50 10.21 8.07 -2.30
N PRO A 51 9.00 8.51 -1.91
CA PRO A 51 7.87 8.45 -2.80
C PRO A 51 8.26 9.26 -4.03
N ARG A 52 8.36 8.62 -5.19
CA ARG A 52 8.43 9.38 -6.44
C ARG A 52 7.18 10.26 -6.50
N PRO A 53 7.29 11.50 -7.00
CA PRO A 53 6.17 12.42 -7.00
C PRO A 53 4.98 11.73 -7.68
N VAL A 54 3.86 11.66 -6.95
CA VAL A 54 2.57 11.26 -7.52
C VAL A 54 2.28 12.26 -8.62
N VAL A 55 2.48 11.85 -9.88
CA VAL A 55 1.92 12.57 -11.01
C VAL A 55 0.42 12.38 -10.88
N GLU A 56 -0.30 13.44 -10.53
CA GLU A 56 -1.77 13.45 -10.51
C GLU A 56 -2.27 13.05 -11.91
N ALA A 57 -2.76 11.82 -12.03
CA ALA A 57 -3.53 11.41 -13.19
C ALA A 57 -4.82 12.22 -13.20
N THR A 58 -4.93 13.14 -14.16
CA THR A 58 -6.17 13.88 -14.43
C THR A 58 -7.23 12.87 -14.90
N PRO A 59 -8.40 12.77 -14.25
CA PRO A 59 -9.41 11.81 -14.67
C PRO A 59 -10.12 12.35 -15.91
N SER A 60 -9.90 11.71 -17.06
CA SER A 60 -10.79 11.81 -18.21
C SER A 60 -11.46 10.46 -18.34
N GLY A 61 -12.73 10.40 -17.93
CA GLY A 61 -13.53 9.18 -17.99
C GLY A 61 -13.94 8.84 -19.42
N GLU A 62 -14.19 7.57 -19.66
CA GLU A 62 -15.34 6.99 -20.36
C GLU A 62 -15.20 5.47 -20.29
N GLY A 63 -16.18 4.80 -19.69
CA GLY A 63 -16.26 3.34 -19.71
C GLY A 63 -16.84 2.86 -21.04
N VAL A 64 -16.51 1.63 -21.41
CA VAL A 64 -17.39 0.66 -22.10
C VAL A 64 -16.61 -0.67 -22.12
N GLY A 65 -17.26 -1.73 -21.64
CA GLY A 65 -16.71 -3.08 -21.65
C GLY A 65 -16.48 -3.60 -23.07
N SER A 66 -15.38 -4.31 -23.26
CA SER A 66 -15.18 -5.20 -24.40
C SER A 66 -14.50 -6.47 -23.92
N THR A 67 -15.25 -7.56 -23.99
CA THR A 67 -14.77 -8.93 -23.89
C THR A 67 -13.83 -9.22 -25.05
N ASP A 68 -12.53 -9.21 -24.79
CA ASP A 68 -11.56 -10.02 -25.52
C ASP A 68 -10.46 -10.44 -24.56
N THR A 69 -10.38 -11.75 -24.34
CA THR A 69 -9.37 -12.42 -23.54
C THR A 69 -8.01 -12.29 -24.22
N ASN A 70 -7.38 -11.13 -24.05
CA ASN A 70 -5.93 -11.02 -24.12
C ASN A 70 -5.49 -9.90 -23.18
N MET A 71 -4.91 -10.29 -22.05
CA MET A 71 -4.32 -9.42 -21.04
C MET A 71 -3.46 -8.35 -21.70
N THR A 72 -3.90 -7.08 -21.67
CA THR A 72 -3.12 -5.97 -22.22
C THR A 72 -1.88 -5.79 -21.36
N THR A 73 -0.80 -6.44 -21.77
CA THR A 73 0.55 -6.16 -21.28
C THR A 73 0.90 -4.78 -21.86
N GLU A 74 0.68 -3.72 -21.08
CA GLU A 74 1.38 -2.45 -21.30
C GLU A 74 2.86 -2.79 -21.52
N ALA A 75 3.43 -2.40 -22.67
CA ALA A 75 4.78 -2.81 -23.05
C ALA A 75 5.78 -2.48 -21.93
N GLY A 76 6.45 -3.50 -21.38
CA GLY A 76 7.41 -3.33 -20.28
C GLY A 76 6.90 -3.67 -18.87
N LEU A 77 5.73 -4.30 -18.73
CA LEU A 77 5.23 -4.83 -17.44
C LEU A 77 5.11 -6.36 -17.43
N ALA A 78 5.45 -6.97 -16.30
CA ALA A 78 5.07 -8.34 -15.97
C ALA A 78 3.88 -8.31 -14.99
N ALA A 79 2.79 -9.02 -15.33
CA ALA A 79 1.57 -9.04 -14.52
C ALA A 79 0.85 -10.38 -14.61
N GLY A 80 0.01 -10.69 -13.62
CA GLY A 80 -0.81 -11.90 -13.63
C GLY A 80 -1.51 -12.17 -12.30
N ALA A 81 -2.17 -13.32 -12.22
CA ALA A 81 -2.68 -13.83 -10.95
C ALA A 81 -1.53 -14.36 -10.07
N VAL A 82 -1.73 -14.32 -8.76
CA VAL A 82 -0.82 -14.89 -7.76
C VAL A 82 -1.60 -15.57 -6.65
N GLU A 83 -1.04 -16.67 -6.16
CA GLU A 83 -1.49 -17.36 -4.96
C GLU A 83 -0.47 -17.17 -3.84
N TYR A 84 -0.94 -16.97 -2.61
CA TYR A 84 -0.09 -16.80 -1.44
C TYR A 84 -0.75 -17.35 -0.17
N PRO A 85 0.04 -17.78 0.82
CA PRO A 85 -0.50 -18.29 2.07
C PRO A 85 -1.16 -17.15 2.87
N GLY A 86 -2.41 -17.37 3.26
CA GLY A 86 -3.16 -16.57 4.19
C GLY A 86 -2.94 -16.99 5.66
N PRO A 87 -3.60 -16.30 6.59
CA PRO A 87 -3.68 -16.74 7.97
C PRO A 87 -4.24 -18.17 8.03
N ASP A 88 -3.74 -18.97 8.97
CA ASP A 88 -4.22 -20.34 9.22
C ASP A 88 -4.03 -21.35 8.07
N GLY A 89 -3.18 -21.02 7.09
CA GLY A 89 -2.83 -21.92 5.99
C GLY A 89 -3.84 -21.95 4.84
N GLU A 90 -4.82 -21.03 4.84
CA GLU A 90 -5.67 -20.80 3.67
C GLU A 90 -4.82 -20.33 2.47
N THR A 91 -5.18 -20.73 1.25
CA THR A 91 -4.58 -20.16 0.03
C THR A 91 -5.41 -18.97 -0.42
N LEU A 92 -4.78 -17.80 -0.46
CA LEU A 92 -5.39 -16.55 -0.93
C LEU A 92 -4.92 -16.27 -2.36
N THR A 93 -5.79 -15.61 -3.12
CA THR A 93 -5.54 -15.18 -4.49
C THR A 93 -5.38 -13.68 -4.58
N GLY A 94 -4.80 -13.20 -5.67
CA GLY A 94 -4.73 -11.79 -6.00
C GLY A 94 -4.19 -11.55 -7.40
N TYR A 95 -4.14 -10.29 -7.79
CA TYR A 95 -3.54 -9.83 -9.04
C TYR A 95 -2.31 -9.01 -8.76
N TRP A 96 -1.21 -9.25 -9.48
CA TRP A 96 0.04 -8.52 -9.30
C TRP A 96 0.53 -7.93 -10.62
N ALA A 97 1.28 -6.84 -10.52
CA ALA A 97 1.99 -6.22 -11.64
C ALA A 97 3.31 -5.60 -11.18
N ARG A 98 4.33 -5.62 -12.04
CA ARG A 98 5.62 -4.94 -11.80
C ARG A 98 6.30 -4.52 -13.12
N PRO A 99 7.21 -3.55 -13.09
CA PRO A 99 8.14 -3.28 -14.18
C PRO A 99 8.96 -4.51 -14.57
N GLU A 100 9.12 -4.74 -15.87
CA GLU A 100 10.09 -5.72 -16.39
C GLU A 100 11.53 -5.33 -16.02
N GLY A 101 12.41 -6.33 -15.97
CA GLY A 101 13.81 -6.17 -15.57
C GLY A 101 14.07 -6.45 -14.08
N ASP A 102 15.35 -6.55 -13.77
CA ASP A 102 15.84 -6.86 -12.43
C ASP A 102 16.07 -5.58 -11.63
N GLY A 103 15.70 -5.60 -10.35
CA GLY A 103 15.86 -4.44 -9.47
C GLY A 103 14.96 -4.52 -8.24
N ALA A 104 15.27 -3.68 -7.25
CA ALA A 104 14.40 -3.45 -6.10
C ALA A 104 13.44 -2.30 -6.41
N TYR A 105 12.14 -2.58 -6.38
CA TYR A 105 11.08 -1.60 -6.60
C TYR A 105 10.31 -1.37 -5.29
N PRO A 106 9.84 -0.14 -5.03
CA PRO A 106 8.88 0.10 -3.95
C PRO A 106 7.59 -0.69 -4.20
N ALA A 107 6.96 -1.18 -3.12
CA ALA A 107 5.75 -1.98 -3.20
C ALA A 107 4.49 -1.18 -2.80
N VAL A 108 3.37 -1.45 -3.47
CA VAL A 108 2.05 -0.88 -3.18
C VAL A 108 1.01 -2.00 -3.10
N ILE A 109 0.14 -1.92 -2.10
CA ILE A 109 -1.05 -2.78 -2.01
C ILE A 109 -2.26 -1.98 -2.49
N VAL A 110 -2.95 -2.51 -3.49
CA VAL A 110 -4.18 -1.93 -4.05
C VAL A 110 -5.36 -2.64 -3.41
N LEU A 111 -6.17 -1.90 -2.64
CA LEU A 111 -7.38 -2.48 -2.05
C LEU A 111 -8.54 -2.30 -3.02
N GLN A 112 -9.18 -3.43 -3.34
CA GLN A 112 -10.41 -3.46 -4.15
C GLN A 112 -11.55 -2.73 -3.45
N GLU A 113 -12.48 -2.20 -4.24
CA GLU A 113 -13.72 -1.62 -3.72
C GLU A 113 -14.81 -2.71 -3.56
N TRP A 114 -16.06 -2.30 -3.30
CA TRP A 114 -17.13 -3.20 -2.85
C TRP A 114 -17.54 -4.23 -3.91
N TRP A 115 -17.24 -4.02 -5.19
CA TRP A 115 -17.44 -5.05 -6.22
C TRP A 115 -16.42 -6.19 -6.18
N GLY A 116 -15.31 -6.05 -5.46
CA GLY A 116 -14.27 -7.07 -5.42
C GLY A 116 -13.20 -6.95 -6.52
N LEU A 117 -12.43 -8.01 -6.77
CA LEU A 117 -11.31 -7.98 -7.71
C LEU A 117 -11.81 -8.07 -9.17
N ASN A 118 -12.16 -6.92 -9.74
CA ASN A 118 -12.58 -6.81 -11.13
C ASN A 118 -11.47 -6.26 -12.04
N GLU A 119 -11.73 -6.21 -13.36
CA GLU A 119 -10.75 -5.70 -14.35
C GLU A 119 -10.34 -4.25 -14.06
N HIS A 120 -11.22 -3.42 -13.50
CA HIS A 120 -10.87 -2.05 -13.14
C HIS A 120 -9.78 -2.01 -12.06
N ILE A 121 -9.88 -2.86 -11.02
CA ILE A 121 -8.85 -2.96 -9.98
C ILE A 121 -7.55 -3.56 -10.54
N MET A 122 -7.64 -4.56 -11.43
CA MET A 122 -6.47 -5.10 -12.14
C MET A 122 -5.77 -4.03 -13.00
N ASP A 123 -6.54 -3.18 -13.67
CA ASP A 123 -6.02 -2.05 -14.46
C ASP A 123 -5.31 -1.01 -13.60
N VAL A 124 -5.92 -0.60 -12.48
CA VAL A 124 -5.27 0.28 -11.50
C VAL A 124 -3.95 -0.31 -11.00
N THR A 125 -3.91 -1.63 -10.78
CA THR A 125 -2.69 -2.34 -10.36
C THR A 125 -1.59 -2.25 -11.43
N ARG A 126 -1.94 -2.43 -12.72
CA ARG A 126 -0.99 -2.26 -13.83
C ARG A 126 -0.50 -0.81 -13.96
N ARG A 127 -1.40 0.17 -13.80
CA ARG A 127 -1.04 1.60 -13.88
C ARG A 127 -0.08 2.01 -12.77
N ILE A 128 -0.28 1.51 -11.55
CA ILE A 128 0.67 1.73 -10.45
C ILE A 128 2.03 1.08 -10.78
N ALA A 129 2.03 -0.11 -11.39
CA ALA A 129 3.26 -0.75 -11.81
C ALA A 129 3.99 0.03 -12.92
N ALA A 130 3.27 0.63 -13.86
CA ALA A 130 3.82 1.51 -14.89
C ALA A 130 4.57 2.72 -14.32
N GLU A 131 4.17 3.21 -13.14
CA GLU A 131 4.85 4.29 -12.41
C GLU A 131 6.15 3.84 -11.70
N GLY A 132 6.54 2.56 -11.85
CA GLY A 132 7.79 2.02 -11.30
C GLY A 132 7.66 1.33 -9.93
N TYR A 133 6.46 0.84 -9.61
CA TYR A 133 6.17 0.12 -8.37
C TYR A 133 5.91 -1.36 -8.62
N VAL A 134 6.13 -2.20 -7.62
CA VAL A 134 5.51 -3.54 -7.58
C VAL A 134 4.13 -3.37 -6.92
N ALA A 135 3.07 -3.72 -7.62
CA ALA A 135 1.71 -3.59 -7.15
C ALA A 135 1.06 -4.97 -6.95
N LEU A 136 0.31 -5.12 -5.87
CA LEU A 136 -0.51 -6.30 -5.58
C LEU A 136 -1.91 -5.87 -5.17
N ALA A 137 -2.93 -6.43 -5.83
CA ALA A 137 -4.33 -6.37 -5.43
C ALA A 137 -4.76 -7.73 -4.84
N PRO A 138 -4.87 -7.84 -3.50
CA PRO A 138 -5.46 -9.00 -2.85
C PRO A 138 -6.91 -9.20 -3.27
N ASP A 139 -7.28 -10.44 -3.58
CA ASP A 139 -8.67 -10.80 -3.79
C ASP A 139 -9.35 -11.03 -2.44
N LEU A 140 -9.97 -10.00 -1.89
CA LEU A 140 -10.63 -10.09 -0.58
C LEU A 140 -11.90 -10.95 -0.63
N TYR A 141 -12.45 -11.17 -1.83
CA TYR A 141 -13.76 -11.80 -2.03
C TYR A 141 -13.63 -13.22 -2.62
N LYS A 142 -12.41 -13.75 -2.73
CA LYS A 142 -12.12 -15.13 -3.16
C LYS A 142 -12.74 -15.46 -4.52
N GLY A 143 -12.60 -14.54 -5.47
CA GLY A 143 -13.04 -14.66 -6.85
C GLY A 143 -14.47 -14.22 -7.09
N GLN A 144 -15.19 -13.78 -6.06
CA GLN A 144 -16.53 -13.21 -6.22
C GLN A 144 -16.43 -11.74 -6.63
N VAL A 145 -17.27 -11.35 -7.59
CA VAL A 145 -17.46 -9.95 -8.00
C VAL A 145 -18.92 -9.58 -7.75
N ALA A 146 -19.16 -8.67 -6.81
CA ALA A 146 -20.51 -8.24 -6.47
C ALA A 146 -21.09 -7.37 -7.60
N THR A 147 -22.38 -7.53 -7.86
CA THR A 147 -23.14 -6.70 -8.81
C THR A 147 -24.28 -5.95 -8.12
N GLU A 148 -24.75 -6.46 -6.99
CA GLU A 148 -25.75 -5.83 -6.12
C GLU A 148 -25.16 -5.50 -4.73
N PRO A 149 -25.58 -4.40 -4.07
CA PRO A 149 -25.04 -4.00 -2.77
C PRO A 149 -25.13 -5.07 -1.66
N ASP A 150 -26.11 -5.97 -1.75
CA ASP A 150 -26.33 -7.03 -0.76
C ASP A 150 -25.36 -8.22 -0.93
N GLU A 151 -24.56 -8.26 -2.01
CA GLU A 151 -23.59 -9.31 -2.30
C GLU A 151 -22.17 -9.03 -1.78
N ALA A 152 -21.96 -7.86 -1.16
CA ALA A 152 -20.65 -7.32 -0.77
C ALA A 152 -20.28 -7.52 0.71
#